data_AF-A0A9C7SFA9-F1
#
_entry.id   AF-A0A9C7SFA9-F1
#
_cell.length_a   1.000
_cell.length_b   1.000
_cell.length_c   1.000
_cell.angle_alpha   90.00
_cell.angle_beta   90.00
_cell.angle_gamma   90.00
#
_symmetry.space_group_name_H-M   'P 1'
#
loop_
_entity.id
_entity.type
_entity.pdbx_description
1 polymer ?
#
loop_
_entity_poly.entity_id
_entity_poly.type
_entity_poly.pdbx_seq_one_letter_code
_entity_poly.pdbx_strand_id
1 'polypeptide(L)'
;MTASRLITENKLEQATSGLWHLLGADVQDDFTYSDGDDEESYVKKIIANAADTSSTSAELESHIHDWPSEYHLTTKRAHLLRALDLSGLENVLELGCGCGAISRYLAEQGMNVDAIEGSFRRAGIAHSRCRDLDNINIV
;
A
#
# COMPACT_ATOMS: atom_id res chain seq x y z
N MET A 1 11.93 15.47 3.23
CA MET A 1 11.64 14.38 2.28
C MET A 1 12.45 14.63 1.02
N THR A 2 13.26 13.66 0.61
CA THR A 2 13.98 13.72 -0.68
C THR A 2 12.96 13.47 -1.78
N ALA A 3 13.01 14.24 -2.87
CA ALA A 3 12.08 14.05 -3.97
C ALA A 3 12.23 12.63 -4.57
N SER A 4 11.12 11.91 -4.72
CA SER A 4 11.11 10.57 -5.33
C SER A 4 11.67 10.64 -6.75
N ARG A 5 12.70 9.84 -7.01
CA ARG A 5 13.28 9.69 -8.35
C ARG A 5 12.31 9.01 -9.30
N LEU A 6 11.50 8.07 -8.80
CA LEU A 6 10.46 7.43 -9.60
C LEU A 6 9.50 8.49 -10.16
N ILE A 7 9.01 9.40 -9.32
CA ILE A 7 8.10 10.46 -9.74
C ILE A 7 8.78 11.47 -10.66
N THR A 8 9.94 11.99 -10.26
CA THR A 8 10.61 13.08 -10.98
C THR A 8 11.19 12.67 -12.33
N GLU A 9 11.59 11.41 -12.51
CA GLU A 9 12.23 10.93 -13.75
C GLU A 9 11.25 10.26 -14.73
N ASN A 10 10.03 9.87 -14.29
CA ASN A 10 9.11 9.03 -15.10
C ASN A 10 7.80 9.70 -15.51
N LYS A 11 7.72 11.04 -15.47
CA LYS A 11 6.53 11.82 -15.90
C LYS A 11 5.23 11.34 -15.24
N LEU A 12 5.31 11.03 -13.95
CA LEU A 12 4.13 10.69 -13.17
C LEU A 12 3.35 11.96 -12.82
N GLU A 13 2.02 11.86 -12.80
CA GLU A 13 1.14 12.90 -12.27
C GLU A 13 0.33 12.35 -11.09
N GLN A 14 -0.01 13.23 -10.15
CA GLN A 14 -0.80 12.85 -8.98
C GLN A 14 -2.27 13.13 -9.25
N ALA A 15 -3.10 12.09 -9.18
CA ALA A 15 -4.54 12.21 -9.24
C ALA A 15 -5.10 12.89 -7.99
N THR A 16 -6.35 13.37 -8.07
CA THR A 16 -7.07 13.92 -6.91
C THR A 16 -7.28 12.91 -5.78
N SER A 17 -7.18 11.61 -6.08
CA SER A 17 -7.18 10.52 -5.10
C SER A 17 -5.91 10.42 -4.27
N GLY A 18 -4.84 11.16 -4.63
CA GLY A 18 -3.52 11.07 -4.01
C GLY A 18 -2.60 10.01 -4.62
N LEU A 19 -3.12 9.18 -5.53
CA LEU A 19 -2.35 8.18 -6.28
C LEU A 19 -1.54 8.83 -7.39
N TRP A 20 -0.32 8.36 -7.59
CA TRP A 20 0.48 8.70 -8.76
C TRP A 20 0.13 7.75 -9.91
N HIS A 21 0.24 8.22 -11.15
CA HIS A 21 0.10 7.38 -12.33
C HIS A 21 0.88 7.95 -13.51
N LEU A 22 1.13 7.13 -14.53
CA LEU A 22 1.74 7.59 -15.77
C LEU A 22 0.82 8.59 -16.48
N LEU A 23 1.41 9.69 -16.97
CA LEU A 23 0.69 10.68 -17.76
C LEU A 23 0.07 10.03 -19.00
N GLY A 24 -1.26 10.16 -19.13
CA GLY A 24 -2.01 9.60 -20.25
C GLY A 24 -2.23 8.09 -20.18
N ALA A 25 -1.93 7.45 -19.05
CA ALA A 25 -2.35 6.06 -18.82
C ALA A 25 -3.87 5.98 -18.77
N ASP A 26 -4.43 5.01 -19.49
CA ASP A 26 -5.83 4.65 -19.32
C ASP A 26 -5.95 3.81 -18.04
N VAL A 27 -6.53 4.42 -17.01
CA VAL A 27 -6.76 3.75 -15.71
C VAL A 27 -7.73 2.57 -15.84
N GLN A 28 -8.38 2.41 -17.01
CA GLN A 28 -9.29 1.30 -17.33
C GLN A 28 -8.61 0.11 -18.02
N ASP A 29 -7.31 0.17 -18.35
CA ASP A 29 -6.61 -1.00 -18.91
C ASP A 29 -6.33 -2.00 -17.78
N ASP A 30 -7.33 -2.86 -17.57
CA ASP A 30 -7.62 -3.48 -16.28
C ASP A 30 -6.60 -4.59 -15.94
N PHE A 31 -5.83 -4.39 -14.88
CA PHE A 31 -5.12 -5.49 -14.23
C PHE A 31 -6.16 -6.43 -13.60
N THR A 32 -6.44 -7.54 -14.26
CA THR A 32 -7.59 -8.42 -13.97
C THR A 32 -7.45 -9.31 -12.73
N TYR A 33 -6.29 -9.32 -12.07
CA TYR A 33 -6.11 -10.16 -10.88
C TYR A 33 -6.82 -9.55 -9.66
N SER A 34 -7.70 -10.34 -9.05
CA SER A 34 -8.48 -10.00 -7.86
C SER A 34 -8.59 -11.22 -6.96
N ASP A 35 -8.64 -11.00 -5.64
CA ASP A 35 -8.97 -12.06 -4.67
C ASP A 35 -10.49 -12.33 -4.62
N GLY A 36 -11.26 -11.52 -5.35
CA GLY A 36 -12.71 -11.49 -5.41
C GLY A 36 -13.26 -10.09 -5.12
N ASP A 37 -14.37 -9.74 -5.78
CA ASP A 37 -14.93 -8.39 -5.69
C ASP A 37 -15.55 -8.07 -4.33
N ASP A 38 -16.13 -9.06 -3.65
CA ASP A 38 -16.71 -8.84 -2.33
C ASP A 38 -15.61 -8.72 -1.27
N GLU A 39 -14.55 -9.51 -1.44
CA GLU A 39 -13.38 -9.63 -0.58
C GLU A 39 -12.58 -8.32 -0.56
N GLU A 40 -12.23 -7.79 -1.74
CA GLU A 40 -11.51 -6.52 -1.84
C GLU A 40 -12.40 -5.32 -1.42
N SER A 41 -13.72 -5.40 -1.63
CA SER A 41 -14.66 -4.39 -1.14
C SER A 41 -14.73 -4.37 0.38
N TYR A 42 -14.69 -5.56 1.00
CA TYR A 42 -14.61 -5.71 2.44
C TYR A 42 -13.30 -5.12 2.98
N VAL A 43 -12.15 -5.52 2.44
CA VAL A 43 -10.84 -5.00 2.87
C VAL A 43 -10.77 -3.48 2.72
N LYS A 44 -11.25 -2.93 1.60
CA LYS A 44 -11.35 -1.48 1.38
C LYS A 44 -12.17 -0.79 2.47
N LYS A 45 -13.34 -1.35 2.79
CA LYS A 45 -14.23 -0.79 3.82
C LYS A 45 -13.58 -0.81 5.19
N ILE A 46 -12.94 -1.92 5.59
CA ILE A 46 -12.27 -2.01 6.90
C ILE A 46 -11.14 -0.99 7.00
N ILE A 47 -10.24 -0.95 6.02
CA ILE A 47 -9.08 -0.04 6.04
C ILE A 47 -9.49 1.43 6.05
N ALA A 48 -10.52 1.80 5.28
CA ALA A 48 -11.00 3.18 5.20
C ALA A 48 -11.66 3.68 6.49
N ASN A 49 -12.23 2.78 7.30
CA ASN A 49 -12.92 3.14 8.54
C ASN A 49 -12.08 2.91 9.81
N ALA A 50 -10.96 2.19 9.70
CA ALA A 50 -10.11 1.90 10.84
C ALA A 50 -9.49 3.18 11.43
N ALA A 51 -9.36 3.28 12.75
CA ALA A 51 -8.62 4.36 13.37
C ALA A 51 -7.10 4.10 13.32
N ASP A 52 -6.69 2.86 13.59
CA ASP A 52 -5.32 2.38 13.55
C ASP A 52 -5.09 1.54 12.28
N THR A 53 -4.31 2.07 11.34
CA THR A 53 -3.87 1.35 10.13
C THR A 53 -2.42 0.90 10.16
N SER A 54 -1.80 0.90 11.34
CA SER A 54 -0.40 0.48 11.52
C SER A 54 -0.15 -0.97 11.11
N SER A 55 1.11 -1.31 10.83
CA SER A 55 1.49 -2.71 10.54
C SER A 55 1.29 -3.65 11.74
N THR A 56 1.04 -3.09 12.92
CA THR A 56 0.76 -3.79 14.19
C THR A 56 -0.69 -3.62 14.66
N SER A 57 -1.58 -3.09 13.82
CA SER A 57 -2.96 -2.79 14.20
C SER A 57 -3.75 -4.03 14.63
N ALA A 58 -4.06 -4.11 15.92
CA ALA A 58 -4.98 -5.10 16.45
C ALA A 58 -6.43 -4.86 15.98
N GLU A 59 -6.76 -3.60 15.64
CA GLU A 59 -8.07 -3.25 15.07
C GLU A 59 -8.27 -3.94 13.72
N LEU A 60 -7.32 -3.79 12.79
CA LEU A 60 -7.38 -4.47 11.50
C LEU A 60 -7.40 -5.99 11.67
N GLU A 61 -6.55 -6.54 12.53
CA GLU A 61 -6.47 -7.99 12.78
C GLU A 61 -7.79 -8.56 13.35
N SER A 62 -8.54 -7.77 14.13
CA SER A 62 -9.84 -8.19 14.67
C SER A 62 -10.94 -8.36 13.60
N HIS A 63 -10.74 -7.84 12.40
CA HIS A 63 -11.68 -7.93 11.27
C HIS A 63 -11.42 -9.12 10.34
N ILE A 64 -10.47 -9.99 10.67
CA ILE A 64 -10.18 -11.21 9.89
C ILE A 64 -11.30 -12.23 10.10
N HIS A 65 -11.87 -12.73 8.99
CA HIS A 65 -12.90 -13.78 9.01
C HIS A 65 -12.68 -14.88 7.96
N ASP A 66 -11.72 -14.70 7.05
CA ASP A 66 -11.38 -15.62 5.99
C ASP A 66 -9.92 -15.43 5.55
N TRP A 67 -9.50 -16.18 4.53
CA TRP A 67 -8.13 -16.13 4.05
C TRP A 67 -7.77 -14.81 3.34
N PRO A 68 -8.60 -14.24 2.43
CA PRO A 68 -8.33 -12.93 1.85
C PRO A 68 -8.21 -11.81 2.88
N SER A 69 -9.12 -11.75 3.86
CA SER A 69 -9.03 -10.78 4.95
C SER A 69 -7.80 -11.03 5.83
N GLU A 70 -7.42 -12.28 6.11
CA GLU A 70 -6.17 -12.59 6.81
C GLU A 70 -4.96 -12.06 6.03
N TYR A 71 -4.87 -12.34 4.74
CA TYR A 71 -3.76 -11.94 3.88
C TYR A 71 -3.49 -10.43 3.92
N HIS A 72 -4.55 -9.62 3.92
CA HIS A 72 -4.43 -8.16 3.89
C HIS A 72 -4.40 -7.51 5.29
N LEU A 73 -5.09 -8.08 6.29
CA LEU A 73 -5.31 -7.40 7.58
C LEU A 73 -4.44 -7.93 8.73
N THR A 74 -3.80 -9.10 8.58
CA THR A 74 -2.96 -9.65 9.65
C THR A 74 -1.71 -8.80 9.93
N THR A 75 -1.35 -8.71 11.21
CA THR A 75 -0.08 -8.13 11.64
C THR A 75 1.13 -8.98 11.21
N LYS A 76 0.89 -10.26 10.88
CA LYS A 76 1.93 -11.23 10.52
C LYS A 76 2.54 -10.98 9.16
N ARG A 77 1.88 -10.23 8.27
CA ARG A 77 2.37 -10.03 6.88
C ARG A 77 3.77 -9.40 6.88
N ALA A 78 3.99 -8.41 7.75
CA ALA A 78 5.28 -7.77 7.94
C ALA A 78 6.37 -8.67 8.54
N HIS A 79 6.05 -9.84 9.10
CA HIS A 79 7.06 -10.76 9.66
C HIS A 79 8.11 -11.22 8.64
N LEU A 80 7.78 -11.19 7.35
CA LEU A 80 8.73 -11.44 6.26
C LEU A 80 9.94 -10.50 6.34
N LEU A 81 9.74 -9.27 6.82
CA LEU A 81 10.76 -8.23 6.89
C LEU A 81 11.16 -7.86 8.32
N ARG A 82 10.31 -8.10 9.34
CA ARG A 82 10.62 -7.75 10.76
C ARG A 82 11.88 -8.41 11.31
N ALA A 83 12.25 -9.58 10.80
CA ALA A 83 13.45 -10.27 11.24
C ALA A 83 14.75 -9.73 10.60
N LEU A 84 14.64 -8.88 9.58
CA LEU A 84 15.77 -8.33 8.86
C LEU A 84 16.23 -7.03 9.52
N ASP A 85 17.54 -6.84 9.61
CA ASP A 85 18.12 -5.54 9.94
C ASP A 85 18.07 -4.67 8.68
N LEU A 86 17.14 -3.72 8.67
CA LEU A 86 16.95 -2.75 7.59
C LEU A 86 17.55 -1.38 7.95
N SER A 87 18.37 -1.31 9.01
CA SER A 87 19.00 -0.06 9.42
C SER A 87 19.91 0.50 8.33
N GLY A 88 19.85 1.83 8.15
CA GLY A 88 20.62 2.53 7.11
C GLY A 88 20.03 2.44 5.70
N LEU A 89 18.94 1.70 5.48
CA LEU A 89 18.16 1.81 4.24
C LEU A 89 17.31 3.08 4.29
N GLU A 90 17.38 3.89 3.24
CA GLU A 90 16.67 5.17 3.19
C GLU A 90 15.56 5.21 2.13
N ASN A 91 15.71 4.49 1.01
CA ASN A 91 14.79 4.54 -0.12
C ASN A 91 14.44 3.11 -0.55
N VAL A 92 13.16 2.83 -0.73
CA VAL A 92 12.64 1.51 -1.13
C VAL A 92 11.71 1.65 -2.33
N LEU A 93 11.92 0.79 -3.32
CA LEU A 93 10.96 0.55 -4.40
C LEU A 93 10.29 -0.81 -4.15
N GLU A 94 8.99 -0.81 -3.93
CA GLU A 94 8.17 -2.02 -3.83
C GLU A 94 7.35 -2.21 -5.10
N LEU A 95 7.48 -3.38 -5.74
CA LEU A 95 6.73 -3.74 -6.95
C LEU A 95 5.63 -4.75 -6.60
N GLY A 96 4.37 -4.41 -6.87
CA GLY A 96 3.21 -5.22 -6.48
C GLY A 96 2.87 -5.06 -5.01
N CYS A 97 2.59 -3.82 -4.58
CA CYS A 97 2.35 -3.50 -3.18
C CYS A 97 0.97 -3.97 -2.65
N GLY A 98 0.07 -4.38 -3.54
CA GLY A 98 -1.27 -4.86 -3.21
C GLY A 98 -2.05 -3.83 -2.39
N CYS A 99 -2.60 -4.24 -1.25
CA CYS A 99 -3.31 -3.35 -0.33
C CYS A 99 -2.39 -2.67 0.72
N GLY A 100 -1.07 -2.62 0.46
CA GLY A 100 -0.13 -1.80 1.21
C GLY A 100 0.33 -2.37 2.57
N ALA A 101 0.15 -3.67 2.82
CA ALA A 101 0.51 -4.28 4.10
C ALA A 101 2.01 -4.18 4.43
N ILE A 102 2.86 -4.44 3.44
CA ILE A 102 4.32 -4.35 3.56
C ILE A 102 4.79 -2.91 3.40
N SER A 103 4.21 -2.15 2.47
CA SER A 103 4.52 -0.73 2.25
C SER A 103 4.36 0.10 3.51
N ARG A 104 3.25 -0.11 4.24
CA ARG A 104 2.99 0.51 5.55
C ARG A 104 4.13 0.24 6.53
N TYR A 105 4.53 -1.03 6.66
CA TYR A 105 5.62 -1.41 7.58
C TYR A 105 6.95 -0.76 7.20
N LEU A 106 7.31 -0.76 5.90
CA LEU A 106 8.54 -0.17 5.41
C LEU A 106 8.61 1.34 5.71
N ALA A 107 7.51 2.05 5.46
CA ALA A 107 7.41 3.48 5.75
C ALA A 107 7.43 3.77 7.25
N GLU A 108 6.84 2.91 8.10
CA GLU A 108 6.95 3.00 9.57
C GLU A 108 8.40 2.83 10.09
N GLN A 109 9.28 2.19 9.31
CA GLN A 109 10.71 2.13 9.66
C GLN A 109 11.48 3.41 9.29
N GLY A 110 10.81 4.45 8.77
CA GLY A 110 11.42 5.74 8.40
C GLY A 110 12.01 5.78 6.99
N MET A 111 11.78 4.75 6.16
CA MET A 111 12.24 4.72 4.77
C MET A 111 11.31 5.55 3.87
N ASN A 112 11.84 6.16 2.82
CA ASN A 112 11.02 6.74 1.75
C ASN A 112 10.60 5.62 0.80
N VAL A 113 9.30 5.35 0.68
CA VAL A 113 8.77 4.21 -0.07
C VAL A 113 8.08 4.68 -1.34
N ASP A 114 8.50 4.15 -2.48
CA ASP A 114 7.74 4.19 -3.72
C ASP A 114 7.13 2.79 -3.94
N ALA A 115 5.81 2.67 -3.83
CA ALA A 115 5.09 1.39 -3.89
C ALA A 115 4.20 1.35 -5.13
N ILE A 116 4.51 0.45 -6.06
CA ILE A 116 3.82 0.30 -7.35
C ILE A 116 2.77 -0.81 -7.27
N GLU A 117 1.57 -0.56 -7.77
CA GLU A 117 0.51 -1.56 -7.90
C GLU A 117 -0.23 -1.44 -9.24
N GLY A 118 -0.40 -2.56 -9.94
CA GLY A 118 -1.07 -2.59 -11.24
C GLY A 118 -2.59 -2.45 -11.15
N SER A 119 -3.19 -2.91 -10.04
CA SER A 119 -4.62 -2.74 -9.78
C SER A 119 -4.90 -1.37 -9.15
N PHE A 120 -5.57 -0.48 -9.89
CA PHE A 120 -5.98 0.83 -9.37
C PHE A 120 -6.79 0.71 -8.07
N ARG A 121 -7.61 -0.35 -7.96
CA ARG A 121 -8.39 -0.64 -6.76
C ARG A 121 -7.50 -0.95 -5.56
N ARG A 122 -6.52 -1.85 -5.71
CA ARG A 122 -5.58 -2.20 -4.63
C ARG A 122 -4.67 -1.04 -4.28
N ALA A 123 -4.18 -0.30 -5.28
CA ALA A 123 -3.43 0.94 -5.07
C ALA A 123 -4.24 1.94 -4.21
N GLY A 124 -5.52 2.13 -4.51
CA GLY A 124 -6.41 2.97 -3.69
C GLY A 124 -6.57 2.47 -2.25
N ILE A 125 -6.61 1.16 -2.04
CA ILE A 125 -6.64 0.57 -0.69
C ILE A 125 -5.30 0.79 0.03
N ALA A 126 -4.17 0.58 -0.65
CA ALA A 126 -2.83 0.84 -0.10
C ALA A 126 -2.65 2.30 0.31
N HIS A 127 -3.10 3.23 -0.54
CA HIS A 127 -3.09 4.66 -0.24
C HIS A 127 -3.96 4.97 1.00
N SER A 128 -5.16 4.42 1.06
CA SER A 128 -6.03 4.55 2.23
C SER A 128 -5.36 4.01 3.51
N ARG A 129 -4.66 2.87 3.43
CA ARG A 129 -3.93 2.29 4.57
C ARG A 129 -2.76 3.16 5.04
N CYS A 130 -2.12 3.88 4.13
CA CYS A 130 -0.93 4.68 4.42
C CYS A 130 -1.23 6.18 4.54
N ARG A 131 -2.51 6.57 4.65
CA ARG A 131 -3.00 7.96 4.62
C ARG A 131 -2.41 8.92 5.66
N ASP A 132 -1.84 8.38 6.75
CA ASP A 132 -1.22 9.09 7.86
C ASP A 132 0.30 9.14 7.77
N LEU A 133 0.89 8.58 6.70
CA LEU A 133 2.33 8.59 6.46
C LEU A 133 2.67 9.56 5.33
N ASP A 134 3.69 10.38 5.54
CA ASP A 134 4.15 11.36 4.56
C ASP A 134 5.24 10.80 3.65
N ASN A 135 6.01 9.82 4.12
CA ASN A 135 7.17 9.23 3.47
C ASN A 135 6.87 8.06 2.50
N ILE A 136 5.68 8.05 1.89
CA ILE A 136 5.27 7.00 0.95
C ILE A 136 4.47 7.54 -0.23
N ASN A 137 4.84 7.10 -1.42
CA ASN A 137 4.09 7.30 -2.66
C ASN A 137 3.50 5.98 -3.11
N ILE A 138 2.20 5.99 -3.43
CA ILE A 138 1.53 4.86 -4.08
C ILE A 138 1.34 5.22 -5.55
N VAL A 139 1.84 4.36 -6.43
CA VAL A 139 1.90 4.52 -7.89
C VAL A 139 1.14 3.40 -8.56
#